data_AF-A0A3P7E3V1-F1
#
_entry.id   AF-A0A3P7E3V1-F1
#
_cell.length_a   1.000
_cell.length_b   1.000
_cell.length_c   1.000
_cell.angle_alpha   90.00
_cell.angle_beta   90.00
_cell.angle_gamma   90.00
#
_symmetry.space_group_name_H-M   'P 1'
#
loop_
_entity.id
_entity.type
_entity.pdbx_description
1 polymer ?
#
loop_
_entity_poly.entity_id
_entity_poly.type
_entity_poly.pdbx_seq_one_letter_code
_entity_poly.pdbx_strand_id
1 'polypeptide(L)'
;MLTTLYIGFLGLIFSSFLVYLCEKSTNEKYSTFADALWWGVITLSTVGYGDKTPETWPGKMIAAFCALLGISFFALPAGILGSGFALKVQQHQRQKHLIRRRVPAARLIQCMWRHYAATPESCSMATWRVYLATINSPK
;
A
#
# COMPACT_ATOMS: atom_id res chain seq x y z
N MET A 1 -0.26 -4.44 8.38
CA MET A 1 1.13 -3.95 8.62
C MET A 1 1.53 -4.05 10.08
N LEU A 2 0.83 -3.41 11.03
CA LEU A 2 1.18 -3.52 12.46
C LEU A 2 1.25 -4.99 12.94
N THR A 3 0.28 -5.81 12.55
CA THR A 3 0.25 -7.24 12.86
C THR A 3 1.45 -8.01 12.30
N THR A 4 1.81 -7.78 11.03
CA THR A 4 2.96 -8.46 10.39
C THR A 4 4.28 -8.03 11.02
N LEU A 5 4.43 -6.75 11.38
CA LEU A 5 5.61 -6.25 12.09
C LEU A 5 5.71 -6.83 13.51
N TYR A 6 4.59 -6.92 14.23
CA TYR A 6 4.56 -7.52 15.56
C TYR A 6 4.98 -9.00 15.55
N ILE A 7 4.40 -9.79 14.64
CA ILE A 7 4.75 -11.22 14.48
C ILE A 7 6.21 -11.36 14.02
N GLY A 8 6.66 -10.53 13.07
CA GLY A 8 8.05 -10.52 12.61
C GLY A 8 9.04 -10.19 13.73
N PHE A 9 8.71 -9.21 14.58
CA PHE A 9 9.55 -8.84 15.72
C PHE A 9 9.63 -9.96 16.77
N LEU A 10 8.51 -10.61 17.10
CA LEU A 10 8.52 -11.78 17.99
C LEU A 10 9.35 -12.93 17.40
N GLY A 11 9.19 -13.20 16.10
CA GLY A 11 9.99 -14.21 15.39
C GLY A 11 11.48 -13.89 15.40
N LEU A 12 11.86 -12.62 15.29
CA LEU A 12 13.24 -12.15 15.38
C LEU A 12 13.83 -12.44 16.77
N ILE A 13 13.15 -12.02 17.84
CA ILE A 13 13.61 -12.26 19.22
C ILE A 13 13.75 -13.77 19.48
N PHE A 14 12.75 -14.56 19.06
CA PHE A 14 12.75 -16.00 19.25
C PHE A 14 13.87 -16.69 18.47
N SER A 15 14.05 -16.35 17.20
CA SER A 15 15.12 -16.89 16.35
C SER A 15 16.51 -16.55 16.89
N SER A 16 16.74 -15.29 17.27
CA SER A 16 18.00 -14.85 17.85
C SER A 16 18.29 -15.57 19.17
N PHE A 17 17.27 -15.82 19.99
CA PHE A 17 17.43 -16.55 21.25
C PHE A 17 17.82 -18.02 21.01
N LEU A 18 17.14 -18.72 20.11
CA LEU A 18 17.48 -20.11 19.80
C LEU A 18 18.89 -20.25 19.22
N VAL A 19 19.27 -19.39 18.28
CA VAL A 19 20.62 -19.41 17.69
C VAL A 19 21.68 -19.05 18.73
N TYR A 20 21.40 -18.09 19.61
CA TYR A 20 22.29 -17.79 20.74
C TYR A 20 22.53 -19.02 21.62
N LEU A 21 21.48 -19.76 21.99
CA LEU A 21 21.63 -20.96 22.81
C LEU A 21 22.46 -22.06 22.14
N CYS A 22 22.32 -22.23 20.82
CA CYS A 22 23.09 -23.23 20.07
C CYS A 22 24.55 -22.82 19.85
N GLU A 23 24.82 -21.53 19.64
CA GLU A 23 26.15 -21.05 19.24
C GLU A 23 27.01 -20.57 20.40
N LYS A 24 26.43 -20.13 21.52
CA LYS A 24 27.16 -19.51 22.65
C LYS A 24 28.34 -20.32 23.16
N SER A 25 28.24 -21.66 23.16
CA SER A 25 29.30 -22.52 23.71
C SER A 25 30.46 -22.78 22.74
N THR A 26 30.23 -22.59 21.43
CA THR A 26 31.18 -23.01 20.38
C THR A 26 31.74 -21.84 19.60
N ASN A 27 30.97 -20.76 19.46
CA ASN A 27 31.27 -19.66 18.56
C ASN A 27 31.41 -18.35 19.35
N GLU A 28 32.65 -17.85 19.45
CA GLU A 28 32.97 -16.61 20.17
C GLU A 28 32.25 -15.38 19.59
N LYS A 29 31.80 -15.43 18.33
CA LYS A 29 31.04 -14.34 17.69
C LYS A 29 29.67 -14.12 18.34
N TYR A 30 29.15 -15.10 19.08
CA TYR A 30 27.88 -15.05 19.80
C TYR A 30 28.10 -14.88 21.32
N SER A 31 28.98 -13.95 21.70
CA SER A 31 29.33 -13.68 23.10
C SER A 31 28.13 -13.20 23.93
N THR A 32 27.32 -12.31 23.36
CA THR A 32 26.15 -11.70 24.00
C THR A 32 24.87 -11.98 23.23
N PHE A 33 23.73 -11.88 23.90
CA PHE A 33 22.44 -11.94 23.21
C PHE A 33 22.28 -10.81 22.17
N ALA A 34 22.92 -9.66 22.39
CA ALA A 34 22.94 -8.56 21.43
C ALA A 34 23.61 -8.96 20.10
N ASP A 35 24.62 -9.81 20.14
CA ASP A 35 25.28 -10.34 18.93
C ASP A 35 24.34 -11.22 18.10
N ALA A 36 23.54 -12.04 18.77
CA ALA A 36 22.53 -12.87 18.12
C ALA A 36 21.36 -12.04 17.59
N LEU A 37 20.98 -10.96 18.27
CA LEU A 37 20.00 -10.00 17.78
C LEU A 37 20.49 -9.30 16.52
N TRP A 38 21.75 -8.86 16.50
CA TRP A 38 22.37 -8.28 15.30
C TRP A 38 22.32 -9.24 14.12
N TRP A 39 22.73 -10.50 14.32
CA TRP A 39 22.61 -11.54 13.31
C TRP A 39 21.17 -11.70 12.81
N GLY A 40 20.19 -11.74 13.73
CA GLY A 40 18.78 -11.88 13.41
C GLY A 40 18.26 -10.72 12.56
N VAL A 41 18.59 -9.48 12.92
CA VAL A 41 18.21 -8.27 12.14
C VAL A 41 18.80 -8.34 10.73
N ILE A 42 20.10 -8.60 10.60
CA ILE A 42 20.80 -8.63 9.30
C ILE A 42 20.33 -9.80 8.42
N THR A 43 20.01 -10.94 9.01
CA THR A 43 19.54 -12.13 8.28
C THR A 43 18.09 -11.98 7.84
N LEU A 44 17.19 -11.56 8.74
CA LEU A 44 15.76 -11.43 8.44
C LEU A 44 15.45 -10.25 7.51
N SER A 45 16.29 -9.21 7.51
CA SER A 45 16.25 -8.13 6.53
C SER A 45 16.90 -8.50 5.19
N THR A 46 17.40 -9.73 5.03
CA THR A 46 18.08 -10.24 3.82
C THR A 46 19.35 -9.47 3.43
N VAL A 47 19.96 -8.74 4.36
CA VAL A 47 21.22 -8.01 4.13
C VAL A 47 22.41 -8.98 4.10
N GLY A 48 22.53 -9.84 5.12
CA GLY A 48 23.48 -10.95 5.12
C GLY A 48 24.96 -10.58 5.01
N TYR A 49 25.48 -9.70 5.88
CA TYR A 49 26.91 -9.31 5.88
C TYR A 49 27.88 -10.50 6.06
N GLY A 50 27.46 -11.57 6.73
CA GLY A 50 28.28 -12.76 6.94
C GLY A 50 29.34 -12.63 8.05
N ASP A 51 29.39 -11.49 8.75
CA ASP A 51 30.26 -11.23 9.90
C ASP A 51 29.97 -12.18 11.07
N LYS A 52 28.69 -12.51 11.29
CA LYS A 52 28.24 -13.52 12.25
C LYS A 52 27.40 -14.56 11.51
N THR A 53 27.79 -15.82 11.64
CA THR A 53 27.06 -16.95 11.07
C THR A 53 27.15 -18.13 12.03
N PRO A 54 26.07 -18.93 12.18
CA PRO A 54 26.12 -20.11 13.01
C PRO A 54 27.09 -21.13 12.41
N GLU A 55 27.96 -21.69 13.24
CA GLU A 55 28.99 -22.64 12.85
C GLU A 55 28.55 -24.08 13.18
N THR A 56 27.78 -24.25 14.26
CA THR A 56 27.26 -25.55 14.69
C THR A 56 26.16 -26.04 13.75
N TRP A 57 26.10 -27.37 13.57
CA TRP A 57 25.04 -27.98 12.76
C TRP A 57 23.62 -27.70 13.30
N PRO A 58 23.32 -27.88 14.61
CA PRO A 58 22.00 -27.52 15.14
C PRO A 58 21.69 -26.02 14.96
N GLY A 59 22.67 -25.13 15.17
CA GLY A 59 22.49 -23.69 14.97
C GLY A 59 22.13 -23.34 13.53
N LYS A 60 22.80 -23.93 12.55
CA LYS A 60 22.48 -23.76 11.12
C LYS A 60 21.11 -24.29 10.73
N MET A 61 20.70 -25.45 11.26
CA MET A 61 19.36 -26.02 10.99
C MET A 61 18.25 -25.10 11.50
N ILE A 62 18.38 -24.63 12.75
CA ILE A 62 17.41 -23.71 13.36
C ILE A 62 17.41 -22.37 12.64
N ALA A 63 18.60 -21.82 12.38
CA ALA A 63 18.75 -20.56 11.66
C ALA A 63 18.10 -20.61 10.27
N ALA A 64 18.30 -21.69 9.51
CA ALA A 64 17.70 -21.85 8.19
C ALA A 64 16.17 -21.89 8.26
N PHE A 65 15.61 -22.66 9.20
CA PHE A 65 14.16 -22.76 9.38
C PHE A 65 13.55 -21.42 9.82
N CYS A 66 14.13 -20.77 10.82
CA CYS A 66 13.66 -19.48 11.31
C CYS A 66 13.84 -18.37 10.27
N ALA A 67 14.91 -18.39 9.47
CA ALA A 67 15.13 -17.41 8.41
C ALA A 67 14.04 -17.52 7.33
N LEU A 68 13.71 -18.73 6.86
CA LEU A 68 12.64 -18.94 5.87
C LEU A 68 11.29 -18.35 6.32
N LEU A 69 10.92 -18.60 7.58
CA LEU A 69 9.69 -18.06 8.16
C LEU A 69 9.78 -16.55 8.38
N GLY A 70 10.87 -16.06 8.97
CA GLY A 70 11.01 -14.66 9.35
C GLY A 70 11.14 -13.71 8.16
N ILE A 71 11.87 -14.10 7.10
CA ILE A 71 11.99 -13.32 5.86
C ILE A 71 10.60 -13.09 5.24
N SER A 72 9.75 -14.11 5.25
CA SER A 72 8.38 -14.02 4.75
C SER A 72 7.59 -12.91 5.47
N PHE A 73 7.68 -12.84 6.80
CA PHE A 73 6.99 -11.80 7.58
C PHE A 73 7.56 -10.39 7.35
N PHE A 74 8.88 -10.25 7.19
CA PHE A 74 9.52 -8.96 6.91
C PHE A 74 9.25 -8.46 5.47
N ALA A 75 8.98 -9.36 4.53
CA ALA A 75 8.60 -9.00 3.15
C ALA A 75 7.13 -8.55 3.01
N LEU A 76 6.23 -9.03 3.88
CA LEU A 76 4.79 -8.71 3.81
C LEU A 76 4.46 -7.21 3.86
N PRO A 77 5.07 -6.37 4.72
CA PRO A 77 4.87 -4.92 4.72
C PRO A 77 4.95 -4.29 3.33
N ALA A 78 6.02 -4.58 2.57
CA ALA A 78 6.21 -4.05 1.23
C ALA A 78 5.13 -4.58 0.26
N GLY A 79 4.81 -5.87 0.33
CA GLY A 79 3.76 -6.48 -0.50
C GLY A 79 2.36 -5.93 -0.23
N ILE A 80 2.02 -5.69 1.04
CA ILE A 80 0.72 -5.12 1.46
C ILE A 80 0.61 -3.68 0.96
N LEU A 81 1.66 -2.87 1.10
CA LEU A 81 1.66 -1.51 0.58
C LEU A 81 1.57 -1.48 -0.95
N GLY A 82 2.37 -2.30 -1.63
CA GLY A 82 2.36 -2.39 -3.09
C GLY A 82 0.98 -2.76 -3.65
N SER A 83 0.37 -3.80 -3.09
CA SER A 83 -0.99 -4.23 -3.46
C SER A 83 -2.04 -3.17 -3.09
N GLY A 84 -1.91 -2.51 -1.94
CA GLY A 84 -2.77 -1.40 -1.53
C GLY A 84 -2.75 -0.24 -2.53
N PHE A 85 -1.56 0.16 -3.00
CA PHE A 85 -1.43 1.19 -4.03
C PHE A 85 -2.01 0.74 -5.38
N ALA A 86 -1.74 -0.50 -5.80
CA ALA A 86 -2.29 -1.05 -7.03
C ALA A 86 -3.84 -1.05 -7.02
N LEU A 87 -4.44 -1.51 -5.92
CA LEU A 87 -5.89 -1.49 -5.73
C LEU A 87 -6.44 -0.06 -5.70
N LYS A 88 -5.77 0.88 -5.04
CA LYS A 88 -6.20 2.29 -5.00
C LYS A 88 -6.20 2.92 -6.39
N VAL A 89 -5.16 2.65 -7.20
CA VAL A 89 -5.10 3.10 -8.59
C VAL A 89 -6.22 2.48 -9.42
N GLN A 90 -6.47 1.18 -9.28
CA GLN A 90 -7.56 0.50 -9.98
C GLN A 90 -8.94 1.04 -9.58
N GLN A 91 -9.16 1.31 -8.29
CA GLN A 91 -10.39 1.95 -7.81
C GLN A 91 -10.56 3.36 -8.39
N HIS A 92 -9.47 4.13 -8.46
CA HIS A 92 -9.51 5.47 -9.03
C HIS A 92 -9.87 5.44 -10.53
N GLN A 93 -9.37 4.45 -11.29
CA GLN A 93 -9.76 4.23 -12.69
C GLN A 93 -11.26 3.91 -12.83
N ARG A 94 -11.84 3.10 -11.92
CA ARG A 94 -13.29 2.85 -11.88
C ARG A 94 -14.08 4.12 -11.56
N GLN A 95 -13.60 4.94 -10.63
CA GLN A 95 -14.24 6.22 -10.31
C GLN A 95 -14.16 7.22 -11.46
N LYS A 96 -13.10 7.22 -12.29
CA LYS A 96 -13.02 8.05 -13.50
C LYS A 96 -14.20 7.80 -14.45
N HIS A 97 -14.68 6.57 -14.57
CA HIS A 97 -15.89 6.27 -15.37
C HIS A 97 -17.15 6.93 -14.77
N LEU A 98 -17.29 6.96 -13.45
CA LEU A 98 -18.40 7.65 -12.79
C LEU A 98 -18.27 9.18 -12.90
N ILE A 99 -17.05 9.72 -12.79
CA ILE A 99 -16.80 11.15 -12.98
C ILE A 99 -17.15 11.58 -14.40
N ARG A 100 -16.89 10.75 -15.42
CA ARG A 100 -17.33 11.00 -16.80
C ARG A 100 -18.86 11.14 -16.93
N ARG A 101 -19.65 10.49 -16.06
CA ARG A 101 -21.12 10.64 -16.02
C ARG A 101 -21.59 11.99 -15.45
N ARG A 102 -20.72 12.76 -14.77
CA ARG A 102 -21.08 14.09 -14.25
C ARG A 102 -21.45 15.07 -15.37
N VAL A 103 -20.77 15.02 -16.51
CA VAL A 103 -21.04 15.95 -17.63
C VAL A 103 -22.42 15.68 -18.26
N PRO A 104 -22.79 14.43 -18.64
CA PRO A 104 -24.14 14.11 -19.06
C PRO A 104 -25.22 14.46 -18.01
N ALA A 105 -24.96 14.20 -16.73
CA ALA A 105 -25.90 14.56 -15.66
C ALA A 105 -26.11 16.08 -15.55
N ALA A 106 -25.02 16.86 -15.61
CA ALA A 106 -25.11 18.32 -15.63
C ALA A 106 -25.86 18.84 -16.86
N ARG A 107 -25.63 18.24 -18.03
CA ARG A 107 -26.39 18.56 -19.26
C ARG A 107 -27.87 18.25 -19.11
N LEU A 108 -28.23 17.10 -18.52
CA LEU A 108 -29.63 16.74 -18.28
C LEU A 108 -30.31 17.81 -17.42
N ILE A 109 -29.69 18.21 -16.31
CA ILE A 109 -30.21 19.27 -15.43
C ILE A 109 -30.38 20.59 -16.21
N GLN A 110 -29.37 20.98 -17.00
CA GLN A 110 -29.43 22.20 -17.81
C GLN A 110 -30.53 22.15 -18.87
N CYS A 111 -30.71 21.01 -19.54
CA CYS A 111 -31.78 20.81 -20.52
C CYS A 111 -33.17 20.85 -19.87
N MET A 112 -33.33 20.21 -18.71
CA MET A 112 -34.60 20.25 -17.96
C MET A 112 -34.94 21.68 -17.53
N TRP A 113 -33.97 22.45 -17.03
CA TRP A 113 -34.18 23.86 -16.70
C TRP A 113 -34.53 24.69 -17.93
N ARG A 114 -33.82 24.53 -19.05
CA ARG A 114 -34.12 25.25 -20.29
C ARG A 114 -35.50 24.93 -20.84
N HIS A 115 -35.94 23.69 -20.71
CA HIS A 115 -37.29 23.28 -21.10
C HIS A 115 -38.35 23.93 -20.20
N TYR A 116 -38.17 23.90 -18.88
CA TYR A 116 -39.03 24.60 -17.93
C TYR A 116 -39.05 26.13 -18.14
N ALA A 117 -37.92 26.74 -18.48
CA ALA A 117 -37.84 28.17 -18.77
C ALA A 117 -38.48 28.57 -20.11
N ALA A 118 -38.79 27.61 -20.99
CA ALA A 118 -39.43 27.86 -22.27
C ALA A 118 -40.96 27.72 -22.21
N THR A 119 -41.53 27.23 -21.11
CA THR A 119 -42.99 27.20 -20.95
C THR A 119 -43.54 28.62 -20.79
N PRO A 120 -44.74 28.91 -21.32
CA PRO A 120 -45.32 30.25 -21.32
C PRO A 120 -45.59 30.83 -19.92
N GLU A 121 -45.64 29.98 -18.89
CA GLU A 121 -45.78 30.39 -17.49
C GLU A 121 -44.48 30.94 -16.87
N SER A 122 -43.34 30.76 -17.55
CA SER A 122 -42.03 31.11 -17.02
C SER A 122 -41.56 32.50 -17.47
N CYS A 123 -41.30 33.41 -16.53
CA CYS A 123 -40.77 34.76 -16.80
C CYS A 123 -39.25 34.80 -17.11
N SER A 124 -38.60 33.65 -17.32
CA SER A 124 -37.13 33.59 -17.44
C SER A 124 -36.63 33.98 -18.84
N MET A 125 -36.31 35.26 -19.02
CA MET A 125 -35.67 35.75 -20.27
C MET A 125 -34.23 35.28 -20.47
N ALA A 126 -33.57 34.72 -19.45
CA ALA A 126 -32.17 34.30 -19.52
C ALA A 126 -31.94 33.21 -20.59
N THR A 127 -32.88 32.29 -20.76
CA THR A 127 -32.81 31.23 -21.78
C THR A 127 -32.88 31.82 -23.20
N TRP A 128 -33.74 32.82 -23.41
CA TRP A 128 -33.97 33.45 -24.70
C TRP A 128 -32.86 34.44 -25.09
N ARG A 129 -32.22 35.10 -24.11
CA ARG A 129 -31.13 36.08 -24.35
C ARG A 129 -30.00 35.53 -25.22
N VAL A 130 -29.61 34.26 -25.04
CA VAL A 130 -28.56 33.64 -25.85
C VAL A 130 -28.96 33.55 -27.32
N TYR A 131 -30.22 33.18 -27.60
CA TYR A 131 -30.73 33.09 -28.97
C TYR A 131 -30.91 34.48 -29.59
N LEU A 132 -31.44 35.44 -28.83
CA LEU A 132 -31.61 36.83 -29.29
C LEU A 132 -30.27 37.51 -29.60
N ALA A 133 -29.24 37.30 -28.78
CA ALA A 133 -27.89 37.80 -29.06
C ALA A 133 -27.30 37.20 -30.35
N THR A 134 -27.62 35.94 -30.65
CA THR A 134 -27.15 35.27 -31.88
C THR A 134 -27.83 35.85 -33.12
N ILE A 135 -29.13 36.17 -33.04
CA ILE A 135 -29.89 36.78 -34.14
C ILE A 135 -29.41 38.21 -34.44
N ASN A 136 -28.98 38.95 -33.41
CA ASN A 136 -28.52 40.33 -33.54
C ASN A 136 -27.02 40.46 -33.92
N SER A 137 -26.31 39.35 -34.15
CA SER A 137 -24.91 39.41 -34.61
C SER A 137 -24.87 39.59 -36.14
N PRO A 138 -24.26 40.67 -36.66
CA PRO A 138 -24.13 40.87 -38.10
C PRO A 138 -23.19 39.82 -38.70
N LYS A 139 -23.58 39.26 -39.85
CA LYS A 139 -22.72 38.38 -40.67
C LYS A 139 -21.58 39.14 -41.30
#